data_AF-A0A7X8UGX5-F1
#
_entry.id   AF-A0A7X8UGX5-F1
#
_cell.length_a   1.000
_cell.length_b   1.000
_cell.length_c   1.000
_cell.angle_alpha   90.00
_cell.angle_beta   90.00
_cell.angle_gamma   90.00
#
_symmetry.space_group_name_H-M   'P 1'
#
loop_
_entity.id
_entity.type
_entity.pdbx_description
1 polymer ?
#
loop_
_entity_poly.entity_id
_entity_poly.type
_entity_poly.pdbx_seq_one_letter_code
_entity_poly.pdbx_strand_id
1 'polypeptide(L)'
;MKTSVADFWALAEGAVHGTVDRAEAEPRTLALSRRPVVVTGTVGVDSHVIGTKFLSCVLRERGVRVIALGAQTPPEEFIQAAAKNGADAIMITSLYGMARMDLEGFREKCTEAGIGGILLYIGGILGIGARNFRDDEAAFRRLGFDRVYPPQSDPAQSVRDLVADLEAGGRL
;
A
#
# COMPACT_ATOMS: atom_id res chain seq x y z
N MET A 1 2.64 -30.26 37.07
CA MET A 1 1.76 -29.11 37.40
C MET A 1 0.95 -28.81 36.15
N LYS A 2 -0.39 -28.93 36.20
CA LYS A 2 -1.28 -28.74 35.04
C LYS A 2 -1.67 -27.26 34.98
N THR A 3 -1.11 -26.50 34.05
CA THR A 3 -1.57 -25.14 33.75
C THR A 3 -2.84 -25.22 32.91
N SER A 4 -3.90 -24.55 33.37
CA SER A 4 -5.21 -24.50 32.73
C SER A 4 -5.24 -23.41 31.66
N VAL A 5 -6.09 -23.55 30.64
CA VAL A 5 -6.35 -22.50 29.63
C VAL A 5 -6.82 -21.18 30.27
N ALA A 6 -7.45 -21.24 31.45
CA ALA A 6 -7.83 -20.04 32.21
C ALA A 6 -6.61 -19.27 32.75
N ASP A 7 -5.51 -19.95 33.08
CA ASP A 7 -4.28 -19.33 33.59
C ASP A 7 -3.50 -18.62 32.48
N PHE A 8 -3.65 -19.09 31.23
CA PHE A 8 -3.02 -18.47 30.06
C PHE A 8 -3.62 -17.09 29.75
N TRP A 9 -4.91 -16.90 30.01
CA TRP A 9 -5.59 -15.62 29.77
C TRP A 9 -5.25 -14.58 30.85
N ALA A 10 -5.08 -15.00 32.10
CA ALA A 10 -4.69 -14.10 33.19
C ALA A 10 -3.23 -13.59 33.08
N LEU A 11 -2.33 -14.38 32.48
CA LEU A 11 -0.93 -13.97 32.25
C LEU A 11 -0.76 -13.05 31.03
N ALA A 12 -1.76 -12.98 30.13
CA ALA A 12 -1.70 -12.18 28.91
C ALA A 12 -2.13 -10.72 29.10
N GLU A 13 -2.72 -10.33 30.25
CA GLU A 13 -3.20 -8.96 30.50
C GLU A 13 -2.12 -8.00 31.06
N GLY A 14 -0.83 -8.28 30.85
CA GLY A 14 0.23 -7.56 31.56
C GLY A 14 1.51 -7.25 30.80
N ALA A 15 1.54 -7.34 29.46
CA ALA A 15 2.71 -6.97 28.69
C ALA A 15 2.33 -6.11 27.47
N VAL A 16 1.95 -4.87 27.74
CA VAL A 16 2.09 -3.77 26.76
C VAL A 16 3.59 -3.53 26.59
N HIS A 17 4.22 -4.25 25.67
CA HIS A 17 5.53 -3.89 25.13
C HIS A 17 5.31 -3.06 23.87
N GLY A 18 5.61 -1.78 24.01
CA GLY A 18 5.45 -0.78 22.96
C GLY A 18 4.79 0.45 23.55
N THR A 19 5.56 1.25 24.27
CA THR A 19 5.28 2.69 24.33
C THR A 19 5.16 3.14 22.88
N VAL A 20 3.93 3.31 22.40
CA VAL A 20 3.68 4.22 21.30
C VAL A 20 4.09 5.55 21.88
N ASP A 21 5.35 5.90 21.63
CA ASP A 21 5.86 7.24 21.86
C ASP A 21 4.77 8.15 21.31
N ARG A 22 4.29 9.11 22.11
CA ARG A 22 3.39 10.14 21.61
C ARG A 22 4.23 11.01 20.68
N ALA A 23 4.58 10.44 19.52
CA ALA A 23 5.07 11.13 18.37
C ALA A 23 4.11 12.30 18.21
N GLU A 24 4.69 13.50 18.23
CA GLU A 24 4.01 14.75 17.97
C GLU A 24 2.91 14.51 16.94
N ALA A 25 1.67 14.87 17.28
CA ALA A 25 0.52 14.54 16.45
C ALA A 25 0.77 15.11 15.05
N GLU A 26 1.21 14.26 14.13
CA GLU A 26 1.56 14.71 12.79
C GLU A 26 0.35 15.45 12.22
N PRO A 27 0.58 16.55 11.46
CA PRO A 27 -0.50 17.36 10.96
C PRO A 27 -1.55 16.47 10.28
N ARG A 28 -2.79 16.58 10.78
CA ARG A 28 -3.91 15.74 10.33
C ARG A 28 -4.12 15.85 8.82
N THR A 29 -3.74 16.97 8.20
CA THR A 29 -3.89 17.21 6.77
C THR A 29 -2.59 17.77 6.21
N LEU A 30 -2.17 17.25 5.05
CA LEU A 30 -0.99 17.75 4.34
C LEU A 30 -1.29 19.11 3.69
N ALA A 31 -0.36 20.06 3.79
CA ALA A 31 -0.43 21.33 3.08
C ALA A 31 0.01 21.12 1.62
N LEU A 32 -0.95 20.76 0.76
CA LEU A 32 -0.72 20.50 -0.66
C LEU A 32 -1.41 21.57 -1.51
N SER A 33 -0.74 22.03 -2.57
CA SER A 33 -1.26 22.96 -3.59
C SER A 33 -2.55 22.47 -4.24
N ARG A 34 -2.70 21.14 -4.40
CA ARG A 34 -3.95 20.47 -4.78
C ARG A 34 -4.10 19.13 -4.09
N ARG A 35 -5.35 18.63 -4.08
CA ARG A 35 -5.70 17.33 -3.49
C ARG A 35 -5.26 16.16 -4.40
N PRO A 36 -4.31 15.29 -3.98
CA PRO A 36 -3.92 14.14 -4.79
C PRO A 36 -5.03 13.10 -4.91
N VAL A 37 -5.04 12.36 -6.01
CA VAL A 37 -5.99 11.26 -6.24
C VAL A 37 -5.24 9.93 -6.27
N VAL A 38 -5.63 8.98 -5.43
CA VAL A 38 -4.96 7.67 -5.33
C VAL A 38 -5.96 6.54 -5.50
N VAL A 39 -5.63 5.56 -6.33
CA VAL A 39 -6.37 4.30 -6.47
C VAL A 39 -5.77 3.26 -5.54
N THR A 40 -6.61 2.57 -4.75
CA THR A 40 -6.17 1.53 -3.80
C THR A 40 -6.98 0.24 -3.94
N GLY A 41 -6.36 -0.92 -3.78
CA GLY A 41 -7.03 -2.22 -3.86
C GLY A 41 -6.09 -3.39 -3.58
N THR A 42 -6.64 -4.60 -3.45
CA THR A 42 -5.86 -5.84 -3.57
C THR A 42 -5.97 -6.39 -4.99
N VAL A 43 -4.88 -6.96 -5.50
CA VAL A 43 -4.81 -7.43 -6.91
C VAL A 43 -5.10 -8.92 -7.03
N GLY A 44 -5.63 -9.32 -8.18
CA GLY A 44 -5.71 -10.73 -8.60
C GLY A 44 -6.73 -11.50 -7.77
N VAL A 45 -6.30 -12.60 -7.15
CA VAL A 45 -7.17 -13.42 -6.28
C VAL A 45 -7.03 -13.11 -4.79
N ASP A 46 -6.36 -12.01 -4.45
CA ASP A 46 -6.10 -11.63 -3.08
C ASP A 46 -7.36 -11.07 -2.38
N SER A 47 -7.83 -11.73 -1.32
CA SER A 47 -8.99 -11.30 -0.53
C SER A 47 -8.64 -10.47 0.72
N HIS A 48 -7.36 -10.19 0.98
CA HIS A 48 -6.90 -9.54 2.21
C HIS A 48 -7.07 -8.01 2.21
N VAL A 49 -8.30 -7.55 2.40
CA VAL A 49 -8.65 -6.12 2.29
C VAL A 49 -8.28 -5.25 3.49
N ILE A 50 -7.90 -5.82 4.63
CA ILE A 50 -7.70 -5.04 5.87
C ILE A 50 -6.56 -4.03 5.70
N GLY A 51 -5.43 -4.46 5.13
CA GLY A 51 -4.29 -3.59 4.88
C GLY A 51 -4.64 -2.43 3.95
N THR A 52 -5.36 -2.70 2.86
CA THR A 52 -5.83 -1.65 1.95
C THR A 52 -6.79 -0.68 2.63
N LYS A 53 -7.76 -1.17 3.41
CA LYS A 53 -8.73 -0.33 4.12
C LYS A 53 -8.03 0.61 5.10
N PHE A 54 -7.03 0.10 5.82
CA PHE A 54 -6.22 0.90 6.73
C PHE A 54 -5.43 1.97 5.97
N LEU A 55 -4.74 1.59 4.88
CA LEU A 55 -4.04 2.53 3.99
C LEU A 55 -4.99 3.62 3.46
N SER A 56 -6.18 3.24 2.97
CA SER A 56 -7.18 4.19 2.49
C SER A 56 -7.67 5.14 3.60
N CYS A 57 -7.73 4.69 4.86
CA CYS A 57 -8.09 5.53 6.00
C CYS A 57 -7.03 6.61 6.22
N VAL A 58 -5.76 6.18 6.35
CA VAL A 58 -4.62 7.08 6.57
C VAL A 58 -4.50 8.10 5.42
N LEU A 59 -4.62 7.66 4.16
CA LEU A 59 -4.61 8.56 3.00
C LEU A 59 -5.72 9.62 3.08
N ARG A 60 -6.95 9.21 3.40
CA ARG A 60 -8.10 10.12 3.49
C ARG A 60 -7.95 11.12 4.62
N GLU A 61 -7.47 10.68 5.78
CA GLU A 61 -7.18 11.56 6.92
C GLU A 61 -6.21 12.65 6.49
N ARG A 62 -5.17 12.29 5.73
CA ARG A 62 -4.14 13.20 5.21
C ARG A 62 -4.58 14.08 4.05
N GLY A 63 -5.86 14.05 3.70
CA GLY A 63 -6.46 14.89 2.67
C GLY A 63 -6.44 14.28 1.27
N VAL A 64 -5.94 13.07 1.06
CA VAL A 64 -5.92 12.43 -0.27
C VAL A 64 -7.34 12.02 -0.69
N ARG A 65 -7.67 12.14 -1.98
CA ARG A 65 -8.89 11.57 -2.55
C ARG A 65 -8.62 10.12 -2.94
N VAL A 66 -9.26 9.18 -2.25
CA VAL A 66 -9.02 7.73 -2.45
C VAL A 66 -10.15 7.08 -3.23
N ILE A 67 -9.81 6.43 -4.34
CA ILE A 67 -10.66 5.53 -5.13
C ILE A 67 -10.34 4.09 -4.72
N ALA A 68 -11.20 3.47 -3.91
CA ALA A 68 -10.97 2.13 -3.38
C ALA A 68 -11.71 1.06 -4.21
N LEU A 69 -10.98 0.15 -4.86
CA LEU A 69 -11.53 -0.90 -5.73
C LEU A 69 -11.94 -2.17 -4.97
N GLY A 70 -11.43 -2.37 -3.76
CA GLY A 70 -11.81 -3.48 -2.89
C GLY A 70 -10.86 -4.67 -2.99
N ALA A 71 -11.45 -5.88 -3.01
CA ALA A 71 -10.73 -7.15 -2.99
C ALA A 71 -10.69 -7.78 -4.38
N GLN A 72 -9.70 -8.64 -4.63
CA GLN A 72 -9.61 -9.49 -5.81
C GLN A 72 -9.79 -8.70 -7.13
N THR A 73 -9.18 -7.52 -7.17
CA THR A 73 -9.37 -6.58 -8.27
C THR A 73 -8.45 -6.95 -9.44
N PRO A 74 -8.98 -7.08 -10.67
CA PRO A 74 -8.15 -7.26 -11.86
C PRO A 74 -7.18 -6.08 -12.07
N PRO A 75 -5.93 -6.31 -12.52
CA PRO A 75 -4.98 -5.25 -12.82
C PRO A 75 -5.56 -4.17 -13.75
N GLU A 76 -6.30 -4.57 -14.77
CA GLU A 76 -6.92 -3.67 -15.75
C GLU A 76 -7.91 -2.69 -15.10
N GLU A 77 -8.59 -3.09 -14.03
CA GLU A 77 -9.53 -2.23 -13.31
C GLU A 77 -8.80 -1.09 -12.58
N PHE A 78 -7.59 -1.34 -12.05
CA PHE A 78 -6.74 -0.29 -11.49
C PHE A 78 -6.40 0.77 -12.54
N ILE A 79 -6.02 0.34 -13.74
CA ILE A 79 -5.65 1.21 -14.86
C ILE A 79 -6.85 2.05 -15.29
N GLN A 80 -8.01 1.41 -15.48
CA GLN A 80 -9.25 2.09 -15.87
C GLN A 80 -9.69 3.10 -14.81
N ALA A 81 -9.66 2.73 -13.53
CA ALA A 81 -10.01 3.61 -12.44
C ALA A 81 -9.05 4.81 -12.34
N ALA A 82 -7.75 4.57 -12.53
CA ALA A 82 -6.74 5.61 -12.52
C ALA A 82 -6.93 6.61 -13.66
N ALA A 83 -7.08 6.12 -14.89
CA ALA A 83 -7.32 6.96 -16.05
C ALA A 83 -8.62 7.77 -15.92
N LYS A 84 -9.73 7.12 -15.53
CA LYS A 84 -11.04 7.76 -15.37
C LYS A 84 -11.05 8.88 -14.31
N ASN A 85 -10.26 8.72 -13.25
CA ASN A 85 -10.26 9.65 -12.12
C ASN A 85 -9.11 10.65 -12.14
N GLY A 86 -8.22 10.61 -13.14
CA GLY A 86 -7.01 11.43 -13.17
C GLY A 86 -6.11 11.15 -11.97
N ALA A 87 -5.87 9.87 -11.68
CA ALA A 87 -5.10 9.47 -10.51
C ALA A 87 -3.61 9.84 -10.62
N ASP A 88 -3.05 10.22 -9.48
CA ASP A 88 -1.66 10.56 -9.29
C ASP A 88 -0.80 9.34 -8.95
N ALA A 89 -1.40 8.39 -8.22
CA ALA A 89 -0.77 7.12 -7.88
C ALA A 89 -1.77 5.95 -7.85
N ILE A 90 -1.25 4.75 -8.08
CA ILE A 90 -1.90 3.48 -7.79
C ILE A 90 -1.11 2.82 -6.66
N MET A 91 -1.78 2.49 -5.55
CA MET A 91 -1.19 1.77 -4.41
C MET A 91 -1.86 0.41 -4.24
N ILE A 92 -1.10 -0.64 -4.52
CA ILE A 92 -1.58 -2.03 -4.50
C ILE A 92 -1.11 -2.71 -3.22
N THR A 93 -1.97 -3.53 -2.62
CA THR A 93 -1.57 -4.43 -1.53
C THR A 93 -1.73 -5.88 -1.95
N SER A 94 -0.77 -6.72 -1.60
CA SER A 94 -0.88 -8.18 -1.78
C SER A 94 -0.23 -8.94 -0.63
N LEU A 95 -0.90 -9.96 -0.09
CA LEU A 95 -0.47 -10.80 1.02
C LEU A 95 -0.42 -12.30 0.69
N TYR A 96 -0.72 -12.71 -0.55
CA TYR A 96 -0.77 -14.13 -0.92
C TYR A 96 0.44 -14.64 -1.71
N GLY A 97 1.44 -13.79 -1.95
CA GLY A 97 2.75 -14.21 -2.47
C GLY A 97 2.84 -14.40 -3.99
N MET A 98 1.77 -14.11 -4.75
CA MET A 98 1.77 -14.26 -6.21
C MET A 98 1.66 -12.94 -6.98
N ALA A 99 1.85 -11.81 -6.29
CA ALA A 99 1.70 -10.47 -6.85
C ALA A 99 2.49 -10.25 -8.17
N ARG A 100 3.64 -10.92 -8.33
CA ARG A 100 4.43 -10.82 -9.57
C ARG A 100 3.70 -11.38 -10.77
N MET A 101 2.97 -12.49 -10.61
CA MET A 101 2.18 -13.07 -11.69
C MET A 101 1.00 -12.19 -12.07
N ASP A 102 0.35 -11.55 -11.08
CA ASP A 102 -0.78 -10.67 -11.36
C ASP A 102 -0.35 -9.37 -12.05
N LEU A 103 0.86 -8.89 -11.77
CA LEU A 103 1.35 -7.56 -12.17
C LEU A 103 2.43 -7.61 -13.25
N GLU A 104 2.62 -8.76 -13.90
CA GLU A 104 3.50 -8.86 -15.05
C GLU A 104 2.95 -8.01 -16.21
N GLY A 105 3.79 -7.16 -16.81
CA GLY A 105 3.40 -6.24 -17.88
C GLY A 105 2.56 -5.04 -17.41
N PHE A 106 2.41 -4.81 -16.10
CA PHE A 106 1.50 -3.79 -15.59
C PHE A 106 1.90 -2.36 -15.97
N ARG A 107 3.21 -2.03 -15.93
CA ARG A 107 3.73 -0.71 -16.32
C ARG A 107 3.53 -0.44 -17.81
N GLU A 108 3.72 -1.45 -18.64
CA GLU A 108 3.50 -1.40 -20.08
C GLU A 108 2.03 -1.10 -20.38
N LYS A 109 1.10 -1.82 -19.73
CA LYS A 109 -0.35 -1.56 -19.85
C LYS A 109 -0.73 -0.16 -19.37
N CYS A 110 -0.13 0.34 -18.28
CA CYS A 110 -0.32 1.73 -17.85
C CYS A 110 0.13 2.72 -18.94
N THR A 111 1.23 2.42 -19.63
CA THR A 111 1.77 3.25 -20.72
C THR A 111 0.86 3.24 -21.95
N GLU A 112 0.38 2.06 -22.35
CA GLU A 112 -0.60 1.90 -23.44
C GLU A 112 -1.92 2.63 -23.15
N ALA A 113 -2.35 2.68 -21.89
CA ALA A 113 -3.52 3.41 -21.45
C ALA A 113 -3.31 4.93 -21.30
N GLY A 114 -2.13 5.45 -21.63
CA GLY A 114 -1.81 6.88 -21.56
C GLY A 114 -1.52 7.41 -20.15
N ILE A 115 -1.36 6.53 -19.16
CA ILE A 115 -1.02 6.86 -17.77
C ILE A 115 0.37 6.35 -17.38
N GLY A 116 1.28 6.19 -18.36
CA GLY A 116 2.60 5.59 -18.14
C GLY A 116 3.48 6.29 -17.09
N GLY A 117 3.24 7.58 -16.83
CA GLY A 117 3.93 8.34 -15.79
C GLY A 117 3.29 8.28 -14.40
N ILE A 118 2.22 7.50 -14.19
CA ILE A 118 1.58 7.36 -12.87
C ILE A 118 2.52 6.68 -11.86
N LEU A 119 2.48 7.13 -10.61
CA LEU A 119 3.25 6.49 -9.54
C LEU A 119 2.64 5.14 -9.18
N LEU A 120 3.45 4.08 -9.14
CA LEU A 120 3.04 2.70 -8.88
C LEU A 120 3.68 2.19 -7.61
N TYR A 121 2.89 2.00 -6.57
CA TYR A 121 3.37 1.51 -5.28
C TYR A 121 2.77 0.13 -5.00
N ILE A 122 3.53 -0.72 -4.32
CA ILE A 122 3.04 -2.02 -3.86
C ILE A 122 3.56 -2.35 -2.46
N GLY A 123 2.75 -3.02 -1.65
CA GLY A 123 3.19 -3.52 -0.35
C GLY A 123 2.58 -4.84 0.06
N GLY A 124 3.31 -5.57 0.92
CA GLY A 124 2.84 -6.80 1.56
C GLY A 124 3.74 -8.00 1.32
N ILE A 125 3.16 -9.20 1.28
CA ILE A 125 3.87 -10.47 1.05
C ILE A 125 3.80 -10.77 -0.45
N LEU A 126 4.89 -10.47 -1.15
CA LEU A 126 4.92 -10.44 -2.63
C LEU A 126 5.49 -11.71 -3.27
N GLY A 127 6.05 -12.61 -2.46
CA GLY A 127 6.62 -13.88 -2.89
C GLY A 127 6.33 -15.02 -1.92
N ILE A 128 6.50 -16.26 -2.37
CA ILE A 128 6.34 -17.47 -1.55
C ILE A 128 7.69 -17.91 -0.97
N GLY A 129 7.69 -18.33 0.31
CA GLY A 129 8.81 -18.97 0.98
C GLY A 129 9.70 -18.00 1.77
N ALA A 130 10.80 -18.52 2.32
CA ALA A 130 11.80 -17.73 3.04
C ALA A 130 12.65 -16.94 2.03
N ARG A 131 12.14 -15.79 1.59
CA ARG A 131 12.82 -14.86 0.67
C ARG A 131 13.34 -13.64 1.41
N ASN A 132 14.42 -13.05 0.91
CA ASN A 132 14.87 -11.75 1.35
C ASN A 132 13.99 -10.68 0.68
N PHE A 133 13.39 -9.79 1.48
CA PHE A 133 12.56 -8.70 0.95
C PHE A 133 13.29 -7.86 -0.12
N ARG A 134 14.62 -7.71 -0.01
CA ARG A 134 15.42 -6.98 -1.02
C ARG A 134 15.29 -7.57 -2.44
N ASP A 135 15.10 -8.88 -2.55
CA ASP A 135 14.93 -9.55 -3.85
C ASP A 135 13.56 -9.23 -4.45
N ASP A 136 12.53 -9.17 -3.60
CA ASP A 136 11.17 -8.80 -4.00
C ASP A 136 11.14 -7.32 -4.40
N GLU A 137 11.73 -6.43 -3.59
CA GLU A 137 11.90 -5.02 -3.94
C GLU A 137 12.59 -4.86 -5.29
N ALA A 138 13.74 -5.48 -5.50
CA ALA A 138 14.45 -5.40 -6.78
C ALA A 138 13.62 -5.95 -7.96
N ALA A 139 12.82 -7.00 -7.74
CA ALA A 139 11.94 -7.55 -8.77
C ALA A 139 10.82 -6.58 -9.15
N PHE A 140 10.11 -5.99 -8.19
CA PHE A 140 9.03 -5.06 -8.46
C PHE A 140 9.52 -3.71 -9.00
N ARG A 141 10.70 -3.25 -8.57
CA ARG A 141 11.39 -2.11 -9.21
C ARG A 141 11.63 -2.34 -10.70
N ARG A 142 12.06 -3.55 -11.09
CA ARG A 142 12.24 -3.93 -12.51
C ARG A 142 10.92 -4.01 -13.27
N LEU A 143 9.80 -4.31 -12.60
CA LEU A 143 8.45 -4.25 -13.19
C LEU A 143 7.91 -2.81 -13.30
N GLY A 144 8.70 -1.82 -12.91
CA GLY A 144 8.34 -0.41 -13.01
C GLY A 144 7.57 0.12 -11.81
N PHE A 145 7.59 -0.53 -10.65
CA PHE A 145 7.08 0.06 -9.40
C PHE A 145 8.04 1.11 -8.84
N ASP A 146 7.48 2.24 -8.43
CA ASP A 146 8.19 3.38 -7.88
C ASP A 146 8.50 3.22 -6.39
N ARG A 147 7.70 2.42 -5.66
CA ARG A 147 7.96 2.07 -4.25
C ARG A 147 7.45 0.68 -3.93
N VAL A 148 8.21 -0.05 -3.12
CA VAL A 148 7.89 -1.41 -2.69
C VAL A 148 8.06 -1.49 -1.18
N TYR A 149 7.02 -1.94 -0.48
CA TYR A 149 6.98 -1.96 0.99
C TYR A 149 6.93 -3.40 1.53
N PRO A 150 7.74 -3.73 2.56
CA PRO A 150 7.62 -5.01 3.24
C PRO A 150 6.28 -5.12 3.98
N PRO A 151 5.86 -6.34 4.37
CA PRO A 151 4.73 -6.48 5.27
C PRO A 151 4.99 -5.68 6.57
N GLN A 152 3.91 -5.21 7.21
CA GLN A 152 3.96 -4.41 8.46
C GLN A 152 4.61 -3.03 8.33
N SER A 153 4.80 -2.51 7.10
CA SER A 153 5.23 -1.13 6.89
C SER A 153 4.22 -0.13 7.44
N ASP A 154 4.73 0.98 7.99
CA ASP A 154 3.92 2.12 8.45
C ASP A 154 3.25 2.83 7.26
N PRO A 155 1.91 2.88 7.16
CA PRO A 155 1.24 3.59 6.08
C PRO A 155 1.49 5.09 6.09
N ALA A 156 1.83 5.71 7.22
CA ALA A 156 2.19 7.12 7.24
C ALA A 156 3.47 7.37 6.44
N GLN A 157 4.40 6.42 6.40
CA GLN A 157 5.57 6.48 5.50
C GLN A 157 5.13 6.53 4.05
N SER A 158 4.17 5.70 3.63
CA SER A 158 3.68 5.69 2.25
C SER A 158 3.04 7.03 1.83
N VAL A 159 2.47 7.76 2.79
CA VAL A 159 1.94 9.11 2.56
C VAL A 159 3.06 10.13 2.41
N ARG A 160 4.07 10.11 3.28
CA ARG A 160 5.24 11.01 3.17
C ARG A 160 5.94 10.83 1.82
N ASP A 161 6.10 9.57 1.45
CA ASP A 161 6.67 9.14 0.19
C ASP A 161 5.85 9.61 -1.02
N LEU A 162 4.53 9.50 -0.96
CA LEU A 162 3.62 10.02 -1.98
C LEU A 162 3.81 11.52 -2.20
N VAL A 163 3.87 12.31 -1.12
CA VAL A 163 4.07 13.76 -1.21
C VAL A 163 5.41 14.07 -1.86
N ALA A 164 6.48 13.47 -1.37
CA ALA A 164 7.83 13.71 -1.88
C ALA A 164 7.94 13.37 -3.38
N ASP A 165 7.35 12.27 -3.83
CA ASP A 165 7.39 11.87 -5.24
C ASP A 165 6.55 12.78 -6.13
N LEU A 166 5.41 13.26 -5.63
CA LEU A 166 4.57 14.20 -6.38
C LEU A 166 5.20 15.59 -6.50
N GLU A 167 5.90 16.05 -5.46
CA GLU A 167 6.70 17.29 -5.48
C GLU A 167 7.87 17.16 -6.47
N ALA A 168 8.62 16.06 -6.39
CA ALA A 168 9.74 15.79 -7.30
C ALA A 168 9.31 15.69 -8.77
N GLY A 169 8.11 15.16 -9.02
CA GLY A 169 7.51 15.04 -10.35
C GLY A 169 6.81 16.31 -10.85
N GLY A 170 6.74 17.39 -10.06
CA GLY A 170 6.03 18.62 -10.42
C GLY A 170 4.52 18.42 -10.62
N ARG A 171 3.93 17.42 -9.95
CA ARG A 171 2.51 17.09 -10.04
C ARG A 171 1.69 17.78 -8.96
N LEU A 172 2.33 18.33 -7.94
CA LEU A 172 1.73 19.21 -6.94
C LEU A 172 1.85 20.66 -7.38
#